data_AF-A0AAV6AZW6-F1
#
_entry.id   AF-A0AAV6AZW6-F1
#
_cell.length_a   1.000
_cell.length_b   1.000
_cell.length_c   1.000
_cell.angle_alpha   90.00
_cell.angle_beta   90.00
_cell.angle_gamma   90.00
#
_symmetry.space_group_name_H-M   'P 1'
#
loop_
_entity.id
_entity.type
_entity.pdbx_description
1 polymer ?
#
loop_
_entity_poly.entity_id
_entity_poly.type
_entity_poly.pdbx_seq_one_letter_code
_entity_poly.pdbx_strand_id
1 'polypeptide(L)'
;MVSTNFNPTNASGSLEFTNSAQVFRHFQAASNELNTPKVLRCPSDAGRQTAPDFANFGNTNVSYFVGLDARQDSQEMLLSGDRNITGGTLSNGFLRVLQTNTPAGWTPAIHKNAGNIGLADGSVLQANPPTLQRQLQMQTFNDIRLAIP
;
A
#
# COMPACT_ATOMS: atom_id res chain seq x y z
N MET A 1 24.48 -23.89 -14.83
CA MET A 1 23.17 -23.69 -15.49
C MET A 1 22.22 -23.15 -14.46
N VAL A 2 21.94 -21.85 -14.51
CA VAL A 2 21.02 -21.19 -13.58
C VAL A 2 19.61 -21.52 -14.03
N SER A 3 18.86 -22.27 -13.22
CA SER A 3 17.46 -22.59 -13.49
C SER A 3 16.62 -21.32 -13.26
N THR A 4 16.07 -20.78 -14.34
CA THR A 4 15.27 -19.55 -14.40
C THR A 4 13.78 -19.82 -14.16
N ASN A 5 13.41 -20.59 -13.13
CA ASN A 5 12.00 -20.88 -12.85
C ASN A 5 11.62 -20.50 -11.42
N PHE A 6 11.44 -19.20 -11.18
CA PHE A 6 10.55 -18.75 -10.11
C PHE A 6 9.14 -18.65 -10.67
N ASN A 7 8.34 -19.69 -10.45
CA ASN A 7 6.91 -19.66 -10.71
C ASN A 7 6.15 -19.99 -9.42
N PRO A 8 5.83 -19.00 -8.55
CA PRO A 8 4.98 -19.23 -7.40
C PRO A 8 3.53 -18.95 -7.78
N THR A 9 2.95 -19.69 -8.74
CA THR A 9 1.51 -19.60 -9.07
C THR A 9 0.64 -20.53 -8.22
N ASN A 10 1.22 -21.23 -7.25
CA ASN A 10 0.55 -22.29 -6.51
C ASN A 10 0.65 -22.09 -4.98
N ALA A 11 0.87 -20.87 -4.50
CA ALA A 11 1.19 -20.61 -3.09
C ALA A 11 0.45 -19.41 -2.46
N SER A 12 -0.66 -18.92 -3.03
CA SER A 12 -1.45 -17.84 -2.41
C SER A 12 -0.61 -16.58 -2.13
N GLY A 13 0.35 -16.30 -3.01
CA GLY A 13 1.30 -15.21 -2.85
C GLY A 13 0.69 -13.84 -3.15
N SER A 14 1.34 -12.78 -2.67
CA SER A 14 0.93 -11.38 -2.89
C SER A 14 0.68 -11.03 -4.37
N LEU A 15 1.43 -11.64 -5.30
CA LEU A 15 1.30 -11.41 -6.75
C LEU A 15 -0.05 -11.85 -7.32
N GLU A 16 -0.72 -12.84 -6.72
CA GLU A 16 -2.04 -13.31 -7.19
C GLU A 16 -3.14 -12.25 -6.99
N PHE A 17 -2.90 -11.29 -6.09
CA PHE A 17 -3.89 -10.28 -5.69
C PHE A 17 -3.66 -8.90 -6.31
N THR A 18 -2.68 -8.75 -7.21
CA THR A 18 -2.37 -7.44 -7.84
C THR A 18 -3.47 -6.89 -8.74
N ASN A 19 -4.50 -7.68 -9.03
CA ASN A 19 -5.71 -7.26 -9.76
C ASN A 19 -7.00 -7.64 -9.00
N SER A 20 -6.93 -7.63 -7.67
CA SER A 20 -8.02 -7.99 -6.77
C SER A 20 -8.26 -6.88 -5.75
N ALA A 21 -9.51 -6.73 -5.30
CA ALA A 21 -9.86 -5.86 -4.19
C ALA A 21 -9.49 -6.43 -2.82
N GLN A 22 -8.92 -7.64 -2.74
CA GLN A 22 -8.52 -8.29 -1.48
C GLN A 22 -7.16 -7.79 -0.98
N VAL A 23 -7.03 -6.49 -0.73
CA VAL A 23 -5.77 -5.85 -0.31
C VAL A 23 -5.16 -6.47 0.95
N PHE A 24 -6.01 -6.92 1.89
CA PHE A 24 -5.56 -7.62 3.09
C PHE A 24 -4.65 -8.82 2.81
N ARG A 25 -4.76 -9.47 1.64
CA ARG A 25 -3.94 -10.63 1.26
C ARG A 25 -2.46 -10.28 1.12
N HIS A 26 -2.13 -9.06 0.67
CA HIS A 26 -0.75 -8.59 0.59
C HIS A 26 -0.09 -8.55 1.98
N PHE A 27 -0.83 -8.06 2.98
CA PHE A 27 -0.34 -8.05 4.37
C PHE A 27 -0.38 -9.42 5.03
N GLN A 28 -1.39 -10.24 4.71
CA GLN A 28 -1.49 -11.61 5.21
C GLN A 28 -0.31 -12.48 4.74
N ALA A 29 0.20 -12.25 3.53
CA ALA A 29 1.41 -12.91 3.03
C ALA A 29 2.65 -12.59 3.90
N ALA A 30 2.69 -11.43 4.56
CA ALA A 30 3.75 -11.03 5.49
C ALA A 30 3.43 -11.34 6.97
N SER A 31 2.40 -12.14 7.24
CA SER A 31 1.92 -12.41 8.61
C SER A 31 2.98 -12.99 9.56
N ASN A 32 3.88 -13.83 9.03
CA ASN A 32 4.99 -14.42 9.81
C ASN A 32 5.98 -13.35 10.31
N GLU A 33 6.15 -12.26 9.56
CA GLU A 33 7.04 -11.15 9.94
C GLU A 33 6.33 -10.13 10.84
N LEU A 34 5.02 -9.95 10.65
CA LEU A 34 4.21 -8.99 11.41
C LEU A 34 3.76 -9.52 12.78
N ASN A 35 3.72 -10.85 12.96
CA ASN A 35 3.29 -11.58 14.17
C ASN A 35 1.82 -11.35 14.60
N THR A 36 1.26 -10.16 14.40
CA THR A 36 -0.12 -9.81 14.76
C THR A 36 -0.72 -8.82 13.75
N PRO A 37 -2.01 -8.96 13.37
CA PRO A 37 -2.65 -8.00 12.46
C PRO A 37 -2.95 -6.65 13.13
N LYS A 38 -2.80 -6.54 14.47
CA LYS A 38 -3.09 -5.32 15.22
C LYS A 38 -2.27 -4.12 14.73
N VAL A 39 -1.05 -4.36 14.25
CA VAL A 39 -0.17 -3.32 13.71
C VAL A 39 -0.68 -2.73 12.39
N LEU A 40 -1.62 -3.39 11.71
CA LEU A 40 -2.16 -2.97 10.42
C LEU A 40 -3.37 -2.05 10.55
N ARG A 41 -3.82 -1.75 11.78
CA ARG A 41 -4.83 -0.76 12.07
C ARG A 41 -4.18 0.50 12.63
N CYS A 42 -4.34 1.62 11.93
CA CYS A 42 -3.96 2.92 12.46
C CYS A 42 -4.93 3.32 13.58
N PRO A 43 -4.43 3.76 14.77
CA PRO A 43 -5.29 4.23 15.85
C PRO A 43 -6.27 5.34 15.44
N SER A 44 -5.83 6.25 14.58
CA SER A 44 -6.60 7.39 14.07
C SER A 44 -7.62 7.02 12.99
N ASP A 45 -7.57 5.82 12.43
CA ASP A 45 -8.54 5.37 11.43
C ASP A 45 -9.76 4.76 12.13
N ALA A 46 -10.75 5.61 12.39
CA ALA A 46 -12.02 5.19 13.01
C ALA A 46 -12.84 4.26 12.11
N GLY A 47 -12.56 4.21 10.81
CA GLY A 47 -13.25 3.35 9.84
C GLY A 47 -12.72 1.91 9.78
N ARG A 48 -11.74 1.57 10.63
CA ARG A 48 -11.11 0.24 10.67
C ARG A 48 -11.15 -0.37 12.06
N GLN A 49 -11.33 -1.69 12.09
CA GLN A 49 -11.41 -2.49 13.31
C GLN A 49 -10.15 -3.34 13.48
N THR A 50 -9.73 -3.56 14.72
CA THR A 50 -8.63 -4.48 15.00
C THR A 50 -9.07 -5.92 14.74
N ALA A 51 -8.32 -6.67 13.93
CA ALA A 51 -8.54 -8.11 13.80
C ALA A 51 -7.90 -8.87 14.98
N PRO A 52 -8.51 -9.97 15.46
CA PRO A 52 -7.93 -10.77 16.54
C PRO A 52 -6.70 -11.58 16.08
N ASP A 53 -6.72 -12.06 14.84
CA ASP A 53 -5.68 -12.89 14.23
C ASP A 53 -5.76 -12.78 12.70
N PHE A 54 -4.78 -13.36 11.99
CA PHE A 54 -4.76 -13.36 10.52
C PHE A 54 -5.77 -14.32 9.88
N ALA A 55 -6.42 -15.21 10.65
CA ALA A 55 -7.49 -16.07 10.14
C ALA A 55 -8.82 -15.29 10.01
N ASN A 56 -9.05 -14.32 10.90
CA ASN A 56 -10.21 -13.43 10.93
C ASN A 56 -9.85 -12.02 10.44
N PHE A 57 -9.02 -11.92 9.40
CA PHE A 57 -8.47 -10.67 8.88
C PHE A 57 -9.00 -10.36 7.49
N GLY A 58 -9.44 -9.11 7.27
CA GLY A 58 -9.94 -8.62 5.98
C GLY A 58 -9.68 -7.12 5.79
N ASN A 59 -10.13 -6.56 4.66
CA ASN A 59 -9.91 -5.13 4.34
C ASN A 59 -10.43 -4.17 5.41
N THR A 60 -11.50 -4.54 6.13
CA THR A 60 -12.06 -3.75 7.25
C THR A 60 -11.10 -3.62 8.43
N ASN A 61 -9.98 -4.33 8.42
CA ASN A 61 -8.94 -4.29 9.44
C ASN A 61 -7.64 -3.62 8.99
N VAL A 62 -7.59 -3.06 7.78
CA VAL A 62 -6.37 -2.52 7.18
C VAL A 62 -6.50 -1.02 6.97
N SER A 63 -5.60 -0.26 7.59
CA SER A 63 -5.53 1.20 7.49
C SER A 63 -4.52 1.71 6.45
N TYR A 64 -3.88 0.80 5.72
CA TYR A 64 -2.76 1.11 4.84
C TYR A 64 -2.97 0.58 3.42
N PHE A 65 -2.49 1.32 2.41
CA PHE A 65 -2.33 0.82 1.06
C PHE A 65 -1.03 0.03 0.91
N VAL A 66 -0.92 -0.73 -0.18
CA VAL A 66 0.33 -1.35 -0.64
C VAL A 66 0.67 -0.85 -2.05
N GLY A 67 1.92 -0.45 -2.28
CA GLY A 67 2.44 -0.15 -3.60
C GLY A 67 2.77 -1.44 -4.35
N LEU A 68 2.09 -1.69 -5.47
CA LEU A 68 2.19 -2.97 -6.19
C LEU A 68 3.45 -3.10 -7.05
N ASP A 69 4.14 -2.00 -7.28
CA ASP A 69 5.31 -1.91 -8.16
C ASP A 69 6.61 -1.61 -7.42
N ALA A 70 6.56 -1.47 -6.09
CA ALA A 70 7.74 -1.16 -5.28
C ALA A 70 8.83 -2.21 -5.46
N ARG A 71 10.07 -1.76 -5.65
CA ARG A 71 11.23 -2.63 -5.82
C ARG A 71 12.36 -2.17 -4.91
N GLN A 72 13.09 -3.14 -4.37
CA GLN A 72 14.21 -2.87 -3.45
C GLN A 72 15.39 -2.16 -4.14
N ASP A 73 15.49 -2.21 -5.48
CA ASP A 73 16.50 -1.49 -6.27
C ASP A 73 16.12 -0.03 -6.56
N SER A 74 14.89 0.39 -6.23
CA SER A 74 14.40 1.77 -6.36
C SER A 74 13.91 2.28 -5.01
N GLN A 75 14.83 2.85 -4.23
CA GLN A 75 14.66 3.20 -2.82
C GLN A 75 13.46 4.12 -2.54
N GLU A 76 13.20 5.07 -3.42
CA GLU A 76 12.16 6.09 -3.25
C GLU A 76 10.75 5.61 -3.61
N MET A 77 10.59 4.35 -4.03
CA MET A 77 9.28 3.85 -4.44
C MET A 77 8.32 3.72 -3.25
N LEU A 78 7.06 4.06 -3.47
CA LEU A 78 6.00 3.90 -2.48
C LEU A 78 5.78 2.41 -2.20
N LEU A 79 6.09 1.96 -0.99
CA LEU A 79 5.86 0.58 -0.56
C LEU A 79 4.51 0.43 0.15
N SER A 80 4.20 1.36 1.05
CA SER A 80 2.95 1.38 1.81
C SER A 80 2.63 2.79 2.29
N GLY A 81 1.43 3.01 2.79
CA GLY A 81 1.08 4.29 3.42
C GLY A 81 -0.38 4.34 3.81
N ASP A 82 -0.82 5.44 4.41
CA ASP A 82 -2.20 5.53 4.91
C ASP A 82 -3.25 5.38 3.80
N ARG A 83 -4.33 4.65 4.04
CA ARG A 83 -5.33 4.35 3.00
C ARG A 83 -6.16 5.56 2.53
N ASN A 84 -6.07 6.71 3.22
CA ASN A 84 -6.85 7.91 2.94
C ASN A 84 -6.27 8.77 1.80
N ILE A 85 -5.36 8.23 0.99
CA ILE A 85 -4.81 8.87 -0.20
C ILE A 85 -5.89 9.08 -1.28
N THR A 86 -5.77 10.17 -2.05
CA THR A 86 -6.70 10.56 -3.13
C THR A 86 -5.96 10.96 -4.41
N GLY A 87 -6.70 11.35 -5.45
CA GLY A 87 -6.14 11.92 -6.68
C GLY A 87 -5.69 10.89 -7.71
N GLY A 88 -6.31 9.72 -7.72
CA GLY A 88 -6.12 8.71 -8.75
C GLY A 88 -7.44 8.15 -9.26
N THR A 89 -7.36 7.22 -10.20
CA THR A 89 -8.52 6.46 -10.69
C THR A 89 -8.58 5.11 -10.00
N LEU A 90 -9.68 4.81 -9.31
CA LEU A 90 -9.92 3.49 -8.73
C LEU A 90 -10.36 2.52 -9.82
N SER A 91 -9.68 1.38 -9.92
CA SER A 91 -10.05 0.29 -10.83
C SER A 91 -9.63 -1.03 -10.21
N ASN A 92 -10.52 -2.03 -10.22
CA ASN A 92 -10.25 -3.40 -9.74
C ASN A 92 -9.59 -3.48 -8.35
N GLY A 93 -9.91 -2.57 -7.43
CA GLY A 93 -9.41 -2.61 -6.05
C GLY A 93 -8.08 -1.89 -5.77
N PHE A 94 -7.54 -1.17 -6.76
CA PHE A 94 -6.36 -0.33 -6.57
C PHE A 94 -6.56 1.06 -7.20
N LEU A 95 -5.90 2.05 -6.60
CA LEU A 95 -5.85 3.42 -7.06
C LEU A 95 -4.65 3.58 -8.00
N ARG A 96 -4.91 4.03 -9.23
CA ARG A 96 -3.88 4.43 -10.17
C ARG A 96 -3.64 5.93 -10.03
N VAL A 97 -2.47 6.30 -9.54
CA VAL A 97 -2.04 7.69 -9.39
C VAL A 97 -1.01 8.00 -10.48
N LEU A 98 -1.19 9.12 -11.18
CA LEU A 98 -0.24 9.57 -12.19
C LEU A 98 0.74 10.57 -11.57
N GLN A 99 2.03 10.43 -11.91
CA GLN A 99 3.10 11.28 -11.39
C GLN A 99 2.86 12.79 -11.60
N THR A 100 2.32 13.20 -12.75
CA THR A 100 2.24 14.62 -13.16
C THR A 100 0.84 15.14 -13.47
N ASN A 101 -0.17 14.27 -13.54
CA ASN A 101 -1.44 14.62 -14.20
C ASN A 101 -2.65 14.75 -13.26
N THR A 102 -2.52 14.41 -11.97
CA THR A 102 -3.62 14.55 -11.00
C THR A 102 -3.08 14.97 -9.63
N PRO A 103 -3.64 16.01 -8.98
CA PRO A 103 -3.28 16.36 -7.61
C PRO A 103 -3.63 15.19 -6.68
N ALA A 104 -2.61 14.45 -6.26
CA ALA A 104 -2.75 13.47 -5.20
C ALA A 104 -2.78 14.19 -3.85
N GLY A 105 -3.53 13.63 -2.91
CA GLY A 105 -3.70 14.23 -1.60
C GLY A 105 -4.16 13.22 -0.58
N TRP A 106 -4.71 13.74 0.51
CA TRP A 106 -5.22 12.94 1.61
C TRP A 106 -6.58 13.48 2.01
N THR A 107 -7.53 12.59 2.28
CA THR A 107 -8.77 13.02 2.95
C THR A 107 -8.46 13.39 4.40
N PRO A 108 -9.28 14.21 5.06
CA PRO A 108 -9.07 14.55 6.47
C PRO A 108 -9.38 13.39 7.45
N ALA A 109 -9.81 12.22 6.96
CA ALA A 109 -10.40 11.16 7.77
C ALA A 109 -9.46 10.50 8.81
N ILE A 110 -8.14 10.50 8.58
CA ILE A 110 -7.17 9.84 9.46
C ILE A 110 -6.21 10.88 10.07
N HIS A 111 -5.39 11.55 9.27
CA HIS A 111 -4.36 12.49 9.73
C HIS A 111 -4.51 13.91 9.16
N LYS A 112 -5.75 14.43 9.09
CA LYS A 112 -6.05 15.84 8.74
C LYS A 112 -5.28 16.39 7.52
N ASN A 113 -5.54 15.81 6.35
CA ASN A 113 -4.90 16.17 5.07
C ASN A 113 -3.40 15.85 4.99
N ALA A 114 -2.92 14.93 5.82
CA ALA A 114 -1.61 14.30 5.70
C ALA A 114 -1.75 12.76 5.75
N GLY A 115 -0.66 12.08 5.44
CA GLY A 115 -0.52 10.64 5.62
C GLY A 115 0.94 10.24 5.75
N ASN A 116 1.19 9.11 6.40
CA ASN A 116 2.50 8.48 6.47
C ASN A 116 2.69 7.57 5.27
N ILE A 117 3.91 7.54 4.76
CA ILE A 117 4.34 6.76 3.60
C ILE A 117 5.59 5.99 4.00
N GLY A 118 5.58 4.67 3.80
CA GLY A 118 6.77 3.81 3.83
C GLY A 118 7.35 3.67 2.43
N LEU A 119 8.66 3.79 2.33
CA LEU A 119 9.42 3.67 1.08
C LEU A 119 10.10 2.31 0.97
N ALA A 120 10.55 1.96 -0.24
CA ALA A 120 11.16 0.66 -0.53
C ALA A 120 12.50 0.44 0.18
N ASP A 121 13.18 1.51 0.60
CA ASP A 121 14.39 1.44 1.44
C ASP A 121 14.12 1.22 2.93
N GLY A 122 12.85 1.12 3.34
CA GLY A 122 12.42 0.95 4.72
C GLY A 122 12.29 2.24 5.51
N SER A 123 12.56 3.40 4.91
CA SER A 123 12.30 4.70 5.53
C SER A 123 10.81 5.03 5.54
N VAL A 124 10.41 5.90 6.48
CA VAL A 124 9.04 6.39 6.60
C VAL A 124 9.06 7.91 6.63
N LEU A 125 8.18 8.55 5.87
CA LEU A 125 7.96 9.99 5.93
C LEU A 125 6.49 10.33 6.08
N GLN A 126 6.21 11.45 6.76
CA GLN A 126 4.88 12.04 6.77
C GLN A 126 4.78 13.06 5.65
N ALA A 127 3.73 12.95 4.84
CA ALA A 127 3.51 13.78 3.67
C ALA A 127 2.21 14.56 3.77
N ASN A 128 2.29 15.88 3.64
CA ASN A 128 1.16 16.72 3.20
C ASN A 128 1.05 16.68 1.66
N PRO A 129 0.04 17.30 1.01
CA PRO A 129 -0.12 17.19 -0.43
C PRO A 129 1.09 17.67 -1.26
N PRO A 130 1.77 18.80 -0.92
CA PRO A 130 3.01 19.18 -1.61
C PRO A 130 4.13 18.14 -1.49
N THR A 131 4.30 17.55 -0.30
CA THR A 131 5.32 16.52 -0.06
C THR A 131 4.98 15.23 -0.79
N LEU A 132 3.70 14.84 -0.80
CA LEU A 132 3.21 13.69 -1.55
C LEU A 132 3.47 13.89 -3.04
N GLN A 133 3.17 15.07 -3.59
CA GLN A 133 3.42 15.38 -5.00
C GLN A 133 4.90 15.25 -5.35
N ARG A 134 5.80 15.72 -4.48
CA ARG A 134 7.25 15.54 -4.65
C ARG A 134 7.63 14.05 -4.59
N GLN A 135 7.06 13.28 -3.67
CA GLN A 135 7.34 11.84 -3.57
C GLN A 135 6.87 11.07 -4.81
N LEU A 136 5.71 11.42 -5.36
CA LEU A 136 5.21 10.84 -6.61
C LEU A 136 6.13 11.15 -7.78
N GLN A 137 6.76 12.32 -7.81
CA GLN A 137 7.78 12.69 -8.81
C GLN A 137 9.09 11.89 -8.70
N MET A 138 9.33 11.20 -7.59
CA MET A 138 10.50 10.34 -7.39
C MET A 138 10.23 8.88 -7.75
N GLN A 139 9.01 8.52 -8.17
CA GLN A 139 8.70 7.16 -8.58
C GLN A 139 9.37 6.82 -9.92
N THR A 140 9.78 5.56 -10.07
CA THR A 140 10.38 5.08 -11.33
C THR A 140 9.36 5.03 -12.48
N PHE A 141 8.08 4.78 -12.16
CA PHE A 141 7.01 4.66 -13.13
C PHE A 141 6.04 5.85 -13.03
N ASN A 142 5.59 6.34 -14.19
CA ASN A 142 4.60 7.42 -14.28
C ASN A 142 3.21 7.01 -13.78
N ASP A 143 2.92 5.71 -13.78
CA ASP A 143 1.66 5.10 -13.37
C ASP A 143 1.91 4.26 -12.11
N ILE A 144 1.39 4.74 -10.99
CA ILE A 144 1.68 4.23 -9.65
C ILE A 144 0.42 3.51 -9.17
N ARG A 145 0.55 2.20 -8.94
CA ARG A 145 -0.57 1.33 -8.54
C ARG A 145 -0.54 1.09 -7.04
N LEU A 146 -1.56 1.59 -6.35
CA LEU A 146 -1.72 1.46 -4.90
C LEU A 146 -2.94 0.60 -4.59
N ALA A 147 -2.78 -0.59 -4.03
CA ALA A 147 -3.89 -1.40 -3.55
C ALA A 147 -4.44 -0.76 -2.26
N ILE A 148 -5.71 -0.30 -2.29
CA ILE A 148 -6.34 0.43 -1.17
C ILE A 148 -7.55 -0.37 -0.65
N PRO A 149 -7.61 -0.71 0.65
CA PRO A 149 -8.69 -1.48 1.24
C PRO A 149 -9.97 -0.66 1.46
#